data_AF-A0AAV4Q4P3-F1
#
_entry.id   AF-A0AAV4Q4P3-F1
#
_cell.length_a   1.000
_cell.length_b   1.000
_cell.length_c   1.000
_cell.angle_alpha   90.00
_cell.angle_beta   90.00
_cell.angle_gamma   90.00
#
_symmetry.space_group_name_H-M   'P 1'
#
loop_
_entity.id
_entity.type
_entity.pdbx_description
1 polymer ?
#
loop_
_entity_poly.entity_id
_entity_poly.type
_entity_poly.pdbx_seq_one_letter_code
_entity_poly.pdbx_strand_id
1 'polypeptide(L)' 'MFRRKPTRIELKVEDLQEYEAMKKQIEQKNASNDKINESTDTIPTDTPKSRQALINERIGYKPQPRVSN' A
#
# COMPACT_ATOMS: atom_id res chain seq x y z
N MET A 1 -17.51 -22.89 -38.73
CA MET A 1 -16.06 -22.66 -38.58
C MET A 1 -15.61 -23.22 -37.24
N PHE A 2 -14.71 -24.20 -37.21
CA PHE A 2 -14.24 -24.77 -35.95
C PHE A 2 -13.30 -23.80 -35.23
N ARG A 3 -13.51 -23.61 -33.92
CA ARG A 3 -12.70 -22.74 -33.06
C ARG A 3 -11.78 -23.58 -32.18
N ARG A 4 -10.53 -23.13 -32.00
CA ARG A 4 -9.57 -23.73 -31.07
C ARG A 4 -9.83 -23.23 -29.64
N LYS A 5 -9.30 -23.95 -28.65
CA LYS A 5 -9.34 -23.51 -27.26
C LYS A 5 -8.35 -22.34 -27.06
N PRO A 6 -8.66 -21.38 -26.16
CA PRO A 6 -7.73 -20.31 -25.80
C PRO A 6 -6.43 -20.86 -25.21
N THR A 7 -5.34 -20.13 -25.43
CA THR A 7 -4.04 -20.46 -24.84
C THR A 7 -4.05 -20.19 -23.34
N ARG A 8 -3.53 -21.15 -22.56
CA ARG A 8 -3.27 -21.00 -21.14
C ARG A 8 -1.83 -20.57 -20.92
N ILE A 9 -1.62 -19.54 -20.12
CA ILE A 9 -0.28 -19.06 -19.74
C ILE A 9 0.16 -19.86 -18.52
N GLU A 10 1.37 -20.42 -18.58
CA GLU A 10 1.99 -21.17 -17.48
C GLU A 10 3.19 -20.41 -16.96
N LEU A 11 3.45 -20.53 -15.66
CA LEU A 11 4.61 -19.92 -15.01
C LEU A 11 5.87 -20.72 -15.30
N LYS A 12 6.95 -20.01 -15.61
CA LYS A 12 8.26 -20.58 -15.95
C LYS A 12 9.30 -20.21 -14.90
N VAL A 13 10.43 -20.91 -14.93
CA VAL A 13 11.61 -20.59 -14.12
C VAL A 13 12.16 -19.19 -14.45
N GLU A 14 11.98 -18.74 -15.69
CA GLU A 14 12.36 -17.38 -16.15
C GLU A 14 11.67 -16.28 -15.35
N ASP A 15 10.42 -16.50 -14.89
CA ASP A 15 9.63 -15.52 -14.14
C ASP A 15 10.23 -15.22 -12.74
N LEU A 16 11.08 -16.12 -12.21
CA LEU A 16 11.79 -15.89 -10.95
C LEU A 16 12.77 -14.72 -11.04
N GLN A 17 13.34 -14.46 -12.22
CA GLN A 17 14.25 -13.33 -12.43
C GLN A 17 13.53 -11.99 -12.29
N GLU A 18 12.27 -11.91 -12.74
CA GLU A 18 11.44 -10.73 -12.57
C GLU A 18 11.13 -10.48 -11.09
N TYR A 19 10.84 -11.54 -10.33
CA TYR A 19 10.66 -11.45 -8.88
C TYR A 19 11.90 -10.92 -8.16
N GLU A 20 13.09 -11.45 -8.48
CA GLU A 20 14.34 -10.98 -7.86
C GLU A 20 14.64 -9.51 -8.20
N ALA A 21 14.36 -9.09 -9.44
CA ALA A 21 14.51 -7.70 -9.85
C ALA A 21 13.58 -6.77 -9.05
N MET A 22 12.30 -7.13 -8.89
CA MET A 22 11.35 -6.36 -8.09
C MET A 22 11.75 -6.33 -6.61
N LYS A 23 12.14 -7.47 -6.04
CA LYS A 23 12.59 -7.56 -4.66
C LYS A 23 13.79 -6.62 -4.41
N LYS A 24 14.77 -6.63 -5.31
CA LYS A 24 15.93 -5.75 -5.24
C LYS A 24 15.55 -4.27 -5.29
N GLN A 25 14.58 -3.89 -6.15
CA GLN A 25 14.10 -2.50 -6.21
C GLN A 25 13.39 -2.08 -4.92
N ILE A 26 12.59 -2.96 -4.32
CA ILE A 26 11.92 -2.70 -3.05
C ILE A 26 12.95 -2.56 -1.92
N GLU A 27 13.92 -3.46 -1.83
CA GLU A 27 15.00 -3.38 -0.83
C GLU A 27 15.83 -2.10 -1.01
N GLN A 28 16.15 -1.71 -2.24
CA GLN A 28 16.86 -0.44 -2.50
C GLN A 28 16.02 0.78 -2.10
N LYS A 29 14.72 0.78 -2.41
CA LYS A 29 13.80 1.84 -2.01
C LYS A 29 13.62 1.89 -0.48
N ASN A 30 13.60 0.75 0.19
CA ASN A 30 13.51 0.68 1.66
C ASN A 30 14.83 1.10 2.31
N ALA A 31 15.99 0.69 1.78
CA ALA A 31 17.30 1.14 2.26
C ALA A 31 17.50 2.67 2.11
N SER A 32 16.91 3.28 1.08
CA SER A 32 16.84 4.75 0.98
C SER A 32 15.85 5.41 1.95
N ASN A 33 14.86 4.67 2.46
CA ASN A 33 13.88 5.12 3.45
C ASN A 33 14.24 4.75 4.91
N ASP A 34 15.24 3.90 5.15
CA ASP A 34 15.69 3.48 6.48
C ASP A 34 16.44 4.58 7.26
N LYS A 35 16.64 5.77 6.66
CA LYS A 35 16.99 6.98 7.42
C LYS A 35 15.78 7.77 7.92
N ILE A 36 14.55 7.40 7.55
CA ILE A 36 13.34 8.19 7.85
C ILE A 36 12.21 7.36 8.51
N ASN A 37 12.12 6.03 8.33
CA ASN A 37 10.90 5.29 8.66
C ASN A 37 11.03 4.14 9.69
N GLU A 38 11.66 4.39 10.86
CA GLU A 38 11.25 3.71 12.10
C GLU A 38 9.96 4.35 12.66
N SER A 39 8.98 4.62 11.79
CA SER A 39 7.68 5.16 12.19
C SER A 39 6.61 4.73 11.20
N THR A 40 5.76 3.84 11.71
CA THR A 40 4.37 3.58 11.33
C THR A 40 3.75 4.55 10.31
N ASP A 41 3.23 4.01 9.21
CA ASP A 41 2.22 4.63 8.32
C ASP A 41 2.54 6.04 7.80
N THR A 42 3.46 6.16 6.85
CA THR A 42 3.63 7.42 6.11
C THR A 42 2.67 7.49 4.93
N ILE A 43 1.41 7.86 5.20
CA ILE A 43 0.62 8.64 4.23
C ILE A 43 1.23 10.05 4.24
N PRO A 44 1.71 10.59 3.10
CA PRO A 44 2.24 11.94 3.08
C PRO A 44 1.03 12.89 3.17
N THR A 45 0.89 13.62 4.27
CA THR A 45 -0.06 14.73 4.32
C THR A 45 0.60 15.88 5.05
N ASP A 46 1.10 16.83 4.27
CA ASP A 46 1.70 18.14 4.62
C ASP A 46 0.69 19.07 5.33
N THR A 47 0.03 18.60 6.38
CA THR A 47 -0.89 19.43 7.18
C THR A 47 -0.70 19.14 8.67
N PRO A 48 -0.71 20.16 9.55
CA PRO A 48 -0.57 20.00 11.01
C PRO A 48 -1.84 19.41 11.66
N LYS A 49 -2.61 18.60 10.95
CA LYS A 49 -3.76 17.88 11.50
C LYS A 49 -3.26 16.57 12.08
N SER A 50 -3.56 16.33 13.37
CA SER A 50 -3.29 15.04 14.02
C SER A 50 -3.80 13.89 13.14
N ARG A 51 -3.02 12.81 13.04
CA ARG A 51 -3.39 11.59 12.30
C ARG A 51 -4.82 11.13 12.59
N GLN A 52 -5.26 11.27 13.84
CA GLN A 52 -6.63 10.94 14.25
C GLN A 52 -7.68 11.83 13.57
N ALA A 53 -7.41 13.12 13.39
CA ALA A 53 -8.32 14.04 12.71
C ALA A 53 -8.47 13.67 11.22
N LEU A 54 -7.38 13.27 10.57
CA LEU A 54 -7.40 12.79 9.18
C LEU A 54 -8.25 11.52 9.03
N ILE A 55 -8.08 10.57 9.96
CA ILE A 55 -8.86 9.32 9.97
C ILE A 55 -10.34 9.63 10.21
N ASN A 56 -10.66 10.50 11.17
CA ASN A 56 -12.03 10.89 11.48
C ASN A 56 -12.71 11.55 10.28
N GLU A 57 -12.01 12.43 9.55
CA GLU A 57 -12.50 13.06 8.31
C GLU A 57 -12.74 12.01 7.21
N ARG A 58 -11.79 11.09 7.01
CA ARG A 58 -11.85 10.04 5.98
C ARG A 58 -13.00 9.06 6.18
N ILE A 59 -13.31 8.69 7.43
CA ILE A 59 -14.38 7.73 7.74
C ILE A 59 -15.72 8.42 8.01
N GLY A 60 -15.81 9.75 7.86
CA GLY A 60 -17.02 10.51 8.13
C GLY A 60 -17.45 10.49 9.60
N TYR A 61 -16.50 10.29 10.53
CA TYR A 61 -16.78 10.20 11.95
C TYR A 61 -17.22 11.56 12.49
N LYS A 62 -18.49 11.65 12.91
CA LYS A 62 -19.07 12.81 13.59
C LYS A 62 -19.38 12.40 15.03
N PRO A 63 -18.50 12.69 16.01
CA PRO A 63 -18.80 12.37 17.40
C PRO A 63 -20.07 13.13 17.79
N GLN A 64 -21.16 12.41 18.02
CA GLN A 64 -22.33 13.01 18.66
C GLN A 64 -21.95 13.28 20.12
N PRO A 65 -22.20 14.49 20.65
CA PRO A 65 -22.02 14.73 22.07
C PRO A 65 -22.91 13.73 22.81
N ARG A 66 -22.30 12.84 23.59
CA ARG A 66 -23.08 12.01 24.51
C ARG A 66 -23.68 12.96 25.53
N VAL A 67 -25.00 13.19 25.45
CA VAL A 67 -25.73 13.84 26.53
C VAL A 67 -25.57 12.97 27.78
N SER A 68 -24.99 13.51 28.84
CA SER A 68 -24.96 12.86 30.14
C SER A 68 -26.35 12.96 30.74
N ASN A 69 -27.06 11.84 30.83
CA ASN A 69 -28.21 11.65 31.72
C ASN A 69 -27.89 10.48 32.65
#